data_AF-X1MA43-F1
#
_entry.id   AF-X1MA43-F1
#
_cell.length_a   1.000
_cell.length_b   1.000
_cell.length_c   1.000
_cell.angle_alpha   90.00
_cell.angle_beta   90.00
_cell.angle_gamma   90.00
#
_symmetry.space_group_name_H-M   'P 1'
#
loop_
_entity.id
_entity.type
_entity.pdbx_description
1 polymer ?
#
loop_
_entity_poly.entity_id
_entity_poly.type
_entity_poly.pdbx_seq_one_letter_code
_entity_poly.pdbx_strand_id
1 'polypeptide(L)'
;MPSHPYYPYARGIYDRMVAEIKHKTEDFNIIGTYVERFDGYPKASGQAKFPSDVQLPGMLYGKFLKCPYAHAKIVSLDTSKAEALPGVKAVLTYKDEDVFGPFPMAVKDIKIIDGLALLPEEANWQGETIGAAVCAESEEICDEALKLLEVEWEELPFVLTIEDCDPANIWHQTEFSRCLIVSDYPDYQEDESYDIEKGFQDADVQVEGRVKWDYIPHAASEPNAAVAQWDSDMLTLWIHTQRPQVRPSTIAKCLGIPSSHVNLNMLYQGGMFGQNHIYNSESMRLDLTTIVL
;
A
#
# COMPACT_ATOMS: atom_id res chain seq x y z
N MET A 1 -33.70 -1.07 17.17
CA MET A 1 -33.48 -1.50 15.78
C MET A 1 -34.11 -2.88 15.60
N PRO A 2 -34.83 -3.16 14.51
CA PRO A 2 -35.38 -4.49 14.25
C PRO A 2 -34.25 -5.51 14.05
N SER A 3 -34.46 -6.71 14.58
CA SER A 3 -33.50 -7.80 14.75
C SER A 3 -33.01 -8.44 13.44
N HIS A 4 -31.69 -8.60 13.29
CA HIS A 4 -31.08 -9.42 12.24
C HIS A 4 -30.91 -10.88 12.74
N PRO A 5 -31.48 -11.91 12.09
CA PRO A 5 -31.68 -13.24 12.67
C PRO A 5 -30.51 -14.24 12.60
N TYR A 6 -29.30 -13.85 12.17
CA TYR A 6 -28.31 -14.82 11.67
C TYR A 6 -27.16 -15.27 12.61
N TYR A 7 -27.06 -14.84 13.87
CA TYR A 7 -25.93 -15.25 14.75
C TYR A 7 -26.33 -15.54 16.21
N PRO A 8 -26.82 -16.76 16.54
CA PRO A 8 -27.19 -17.13 17.90
C PRO A 8 -25.98 -17.31 18.85
N TYR A 9 -24.82 -17.75 18.37
CA TYR A 9 -23.61 -17.94 19.20
C TYR A 9 -22.96 -16.61 19.63
N ALA A 10 -22.94 -15.62 18.74
CA ALA A 10 -22.46 -14.28 19.07
C ALA A 10 -23.38 -13.58 20.09
N ARG A 11 -24.67 -13.92 20.09
CA ARG A 11 -25.66 -13.34 21.00
C ARG A 11 -25.46 -13.77 22.45
N GLY A 12 -25.08 -15.03 22.71
CA GLY A 12 -24.78 -15.47 24.08
C GLY A 12 -23.54 -14.78 24.68
N ILE A 13 -22.56 -14.40 23.85
CA ILE A 13 -21.40 -13.60 24.28
C ILE A 13 -21.82 -12.14 24.47
N TYR A 14 -22.54 -11.57 23.50
CA TYR A 14 -23.03 -10.20 23.57
C TYR A 14 -23.95 -9.97 24.77
N ASP A 15 -24.93 -10.83 25.01
CA ASP A 15 -25.89 -10.72 26.11
C ASP A 15 -25.19 -10.87 27.48
N ARG A 16 -24.15 -11.72 27.57
CA ARG A 16 -23.29 -11.82 28.78
C ARG A 16 -22.45 -10.55 28.98
N MET A 17 -21.84 -10.04 27.93
CA MET A 17 -21.07 -8.78 27.97
C MET A 17 -21.96 -7.60 28.38
N VAL A 18 -23.20 -7.55 27.87
CA VAL A 18 -24.17 -6.48 28.17
C VAL A 18 -24.73 -6.62 29.59
N ALA A 19 -24.96 -7.84 30.08
CA ALA A 19 -25.43 -8.08 31.45
C ALA A 19 -24.42 -7.64 32.53
N GLU A 20 -23.12 -7.55 32.18
CA GLU A 20 -22.03 -7.13 33.08
C GLU A 20 -21.69 -5.63 33.00
N ILE A 21 -22.39 -4.85 32.16
CA ILE A 21 -22.15 -3.40 32.02
C ILE A 21 -22.59 -2.68 33.31
N LYS A 22 -21.61 -2.27 34.12
CA LYS A 22 -21.81 -1.52 35.37
C LYS A 22 -22.26 -0.08 35.19
N HIS A 23 -21.93 0.53 34.05
CA HIS A 23 -22.22 1.93 33.75
C HIS A 23 -22.85 2.06 32.37
N LYS A 24 -24.03 2.68 32.32
CA LYS A 24 -24.69 3.00 31.05
C LYS A 24 -24.04 4.24 30.42
N THR A 25 -24.22 4.44 29.12
CA THR A 25 -23.77 5.67 28.44
C THR A 25 -24.33 6.94 29.08
N GLU A 26 -25.55 6.86 29.64
CA GLU A 26 -26.21 7.93 30.40
C GLU A 26 -25.46 8.36 31.67
N ASP A 27 -24.59 7.49 32.21
CA ASP A 27 -23.79 7.78 33.42
C ASP A 27 -22.56 8.65 33.12
N PHE A 28 -22.29 8.93 31.84
CA PHE A 28 -21.13 9.70 31.40
C PHE A 28 -21.53 11.04 30.78
N ASN A 29 -20.78 12.09 31.10
CA ASN A 29 -21.01 13.43 30.55
C ASN A 29 -20.61 13.56 29.07
N ILE A 30 -19.78 12.67 28.54
CA ILE A 30 -19.17 12.76 27.19
C ILE A 30 -19.42 11.49 26.37
N ILE A 31 -19.19 10.32 26.94
CA ILE A 31 -19.31 9.04 26.23
C ILE A 31 -20.77 8.83 25.81
N GLY A 32 -21.01 8.62 24.50
CA GLY A 32 -22.36 8.44 23.95
C GLY A 32 -23.11 9.74 23.64
N THR A 33 -22.49 10.90 23.87
CA THR A 33 -23.03 12.22 23.50
C THR A 33 -22.40 12.74 22.21
N TYR A 34 -23.05 13.72 21.57
CA TYR A 34 -22.44 14.45 20.47
C TYR A 34 -21.34 15.38 21.00
N VAL A 35 -20.14 15.27 20.42
CA VAL A 35 -19.02 16.16 20.67
C VAL A 35 -18.59 16.74 19.34
N GLU A 36 -18.40 18.07 19.30
CA GLU A 36 -17.87 18.72 18.11
C GLU A 36 -16.50 18.15 17.78
N ARG A 37 -16.31 17.81 16.51
CA ARG A 37 -15.05 17.28 16.02
C ARG A 37 -14.00 18.39 16.00
N PHE A 38 -12.92 18.23 16.75
CA PHE A 38 -11.80 19.19 16.75
C PHE A 38 -11.20 19.41 15.34
N ASP A 39 -11.27 18.37 14.48
CA ASP A 39 -10.79 18.42 13.10
C ASP A 39 -11.89 18.81 12.08
N GLY A 40 -13.11 19.11 12.54
CA GLY A 40 -14.26 19.38 11.69
C GLY A 40 -14.15 20.71 10.95
N TYR A 41 -13.93 21.80 11.68
CA TYR A 41 -13.84 23.15 11.09
C TYR A 41 -12.71 23.27 10.07
N PRO A 42 -11.44 22.88 10.37
CA PRO A 42 -10.36 23.01 9.39
C PRO A 42 -10.63 22.27 8.08
N LYS A 43 -11.27 21.10 8.13
CA LYS A 43 -11.65 20.31 6.95
C LYS A 43 -12.75 21.00 6.15
N ALA A 44 -13.80 21.48 6.83
CA ALA A 44 -14.93 22.13 6.17
C ALA A 44 -14.57 23.50 5.56
N SER A 45 -13.61 24.21 6.14
CA SER A 45 -13.19 25.55 5.70
C SER A 45 -12.06 25.54 4.67
N GLY A 46 -11.49 24.38 4.32
CA GLY A 46 -10.31 24.28 3.46
C GLY A 46 -8.99 24.74 4.12
N GLN A 47 -8.96 24.83 5.45
CA GLN A 47 -7.72 25.15 6.20
C GLN A 47 -6.87 23.89 6.48
N ALA A 48 -7.49 22.71 6.47
CA ALA A 48 -6.79 21.45 6.58
C ALA A 48 -5.77 21.33 5.43
N LYS A 49 -4.53 21.02 5.80
CA LYS A 49 -3.46 20.70 4.86
C LYS A 49 -3.27 19.20 4.80
N PHE A 50 -3.12 18.68 3.60
CA PHE A 50 -2.81 17.30 3.27
C PHE A 50 -1.39 17.22 2.71
N PRO A 51 -0.73 16.05 2.69
CA PRO A 51 0.57 15.88 2.05
C PRO A 51 0.66 16.46 0.63
N SER A 52 -0.41 16.30 -0.16
CA SER A 52 -0.54 16.86 -1.51
C SER A 52 -0.59 18.40 -1.59
N ASP A 53 -0.91 19.08 -0.48
CA ASP A 53 -0.93 20.56 -0.41
C ASP A 53 0.44 21.16 -0.08
N VAL A 54 1.44 20.34 0.22
CA VAL A 54 2.77 20.80 0.61
C VAL A 54 3.46 21.40 -0.61
N GLN A 55 3.99 22.61 -0.44
CA GLN A 55 4.70 23.36 -1.45
C GLN A 55 5.97 23.93 -0.81
N LEU A 56 7.13 23.56 -1.32
CA LEU A 56 8.43 24.01 -0.84
C LEU A 56 9.12 24.90 -1.88
N PRO A 57 9.92 25.90 -1.46
CA PRO A 57 10.71 26.69 -2.40
C PRO A 57 11.67 25.79 -3.19
N GLY A 58 11.59 25.82 -4.53
CA GLY A 58 12.42 24.98 -5.39
C GLY A 58 12.02 23.51 -5.45
N MET A 59 10.82 23.16 -4.96
CA MET A 59 10.29 21.79 -5.04
C MET A 59 10.25 21.30 -6.50
N LEU A 60 10.72 20.07 -6.70
CA LEU A 60 10.60 19.35 -7.96
C LEU A 60 9.45 18.35 -7.87
N TYR A 61 9.02 17.87 -9.03
CA TYR A 61 7.93 16.92 -9.18
C TYR A 61 8.47 15.60 -9.73
N GLY A 62 7.95 14.49 -9.20
CA GLY A 62 8.34 13.13 -9.60
C GLY A 62 7.17 12.40 -10.26
N LYS A 63 7.41 11.71 -11.39
CA LYS A 63 6.45 10.76 -11.98
C LYS A 63 7.14 9.48 -12.42
N PHE A 64 6.38 8.39 -12.43
CA PHE A 64 6.87 7.06 -12.73
C PHE A 64 6.53 6.62 -14.15
N LEU A 65 7.41 5.84 -14.76
CA LEU A 65 7.04 5.00 -15.90
C LEU A 65 6.05 3.92 -15.43
N LYS A 66 5.00 3.72 -16.22
CA LYS A 66 3.93 2.75 -15.96
C LYS A 66 3.92 1.68 -17.04
N CYS A 67 3.78 0.42 -16.65
CA CYS A 67 3.67 -0.68 -17.60
C CYS A 67 2.35 -0.59 -18.39
N PRO A 68 2.36 -0.63 -19.73
CA PRO A 68 1.14 -0.62 -20.53
C PRO A 68 0.51 -2.01 -20.70
N TYR A 69 1.20 -3.09 -20.31
CA TYR A 69 0.82 -4.49 -20.52
C TYR A 69 0.36 -5.19 -19.24
N ALA A 70 -0.37 -6.28 -19.37
CA ALA A 70 -0.82 -7.09 -18.23
C ALA A 70 0.35 -7.81 -17.53
N HIS A 71 1.35 -8.25 -18.27
CA HIS A 71 2.60 -8.79 -17.76
C HIS A 71 3.69 -8.54 -18.80
N ALA A 72 4.75 -7.83 -18.42
CA ALA A 72 5.85 -7.55 -19.34
C ALA A 72 7.15 -7.25 -18.61
N LYS A 73 8.25 -7.46 -19.32
CA LYS A 73 9.62 -7.13 -18.89
C LYS A 73 10.21 -6.04 -19.78
N ILE A 74 11.04 -5.18 -19.19
CA ILE A 74 11.86 -4.21 -19.92
C ILE A 74 13.07 -4.94 -20.49
N VAL A 75 13.15 -5.02 -21.82
CA VAL A 75 14.32 -5.54 -22.55
C VAL A 75 15.39 -4.46 -22.61
N SER A 76 15.00 -3.24 -22.97
CA SER A 76 15.87 -2.08 -23.02
C SER A 76 15.10 -0.79 -22.68
N LEU A 77 15.82 0.17 -22.12
CA LEU A 77 15.32 1.48 -21.71
C LEU A 77 16.37 2.54 -22.05
N ASP A 78 16.00 3.49 -22.92
CA ASP A 78 16.79 4.68 -23.23
C ASP A 78 16.09 5.93 -22.67
N THR A 79 16.80 6.62 -21.79
CA THR A 79 16.36 7.82 -21.08
C THR A 79 16.93 9.11 -21.67
N SER A 80 17.84 9.03 -22.65
CA SER A 80 18.65 10.15 -23.12
C SER A 80 17.84 11.35 -23.61
N LYS A 81 16.70 11.11 -24.26
CA LYS A 81 15.79 12.18 -24.71
C LYS A 81 15.04 12.84 -23.56
N ALA A 82 14.66 12.07 -22.55
CA ALA A 82 14.00 12.59 -21.35
C ALA A 82 14.99 13.44 -20.53
N GLU A 83 16.22 12.96 -20.34
CA GLU A 83 17.30 13.68 -19.65
C GLU A 83 17.67 14.99 -20.34
N ALA A 84 17.62 15.03 -21.68
CA ALA A 84 17.91 16.22 -22.45
C ALA A 84 16.76 17.26 -22.48
N LEU A 85 15.57 16.92 -21.97
CA LEU A 85 14.42 17.82 -21.98
C LEU A 85 14.63 18.99 -21.00
N PRO A 86 14.51 20.26 -21.44
CA PRO A 86 14.67 21.41 -20.55
C PRO A 86 13.70 21.35 -19.35
N GLY A 87 14.26 21.49 -18.15
CA GLY A 87 13.52 21.46 -16.88
C GLY A 87 13.47 20.08 -16.20
N VAL A 88 13.89 19.01 -16.88
CA VAL A 88 14.22 17.73 -16.23
C VAL A 88 15.49 17.89 -15.41
N LYS A 89 15.49 17.35 -14.19
CA LYS A 89 16.61 17.41 -13.24
C LYS A 89 17.26 16.08 -13.00
N ALA A 90 16.47 15.01 -13.00
CA ALA A 90 16.96 13.65 -12.88
C ALA A 90 16.02 12.67 -13.57
N VAL A 91 16.59 11.56 -14.06
CA VAL A 91 15.86 10.36 -14.44
C VAL A 91 16.52 9.21 -13.70
N LEU A 92 15.78 8.59 -12.80
CA LEU A 92 16.20 7.41 -12.06
C LEU A 92 15.70 6.17 -12.81
N THR A 93 16.52 5.15 -12.88
CA THR A 93 16.26 3.90 -13.58
C THR A 93 16.52 2.69 -12.68
N TYR A 94 15.94 1.55 -13.01
CA TYR A 94 16.16 0.27 -12.31
C TYR A 94 17.63 -0.20 -12.25
N LYS A 95 18.54 0.48 -12.96
CA LYS A 95 19.97 0.19 -12.99
C LYS A 95 20.81 1.06 -12.06
N ASP A 96 20.24 2.13 -11.51
CA ASP A 96 20.98 3.05 -10.65
C ASP A 96 21.27 2.42 -9.29
N GLU A 97 22.45 2.70 -8.73
CA GLU A 97 22.88 2.13 -7.42
C GLU A 97 21.97 2.59 -6.27
N ASP A 98 21.40 3.80 -6.41
CA ASP A 98 20.43 4.38 -5.49
C ASP A 98 19.02 3.76 -5.64
N VAL A 99 18.81 2.89 -6.62
CA VAL A 99 17.67 1.97 -6.68
C VAL A 99 18.08 0.68 -5.97
N PHE A 100 18.12 0.77 -4.65
CA PHE A 100 18.57 -0.33 -3.80
C PHE A 100 17.51 -1.45 -3.71
N GLY A 101 18.02 -2.66 -3.47
CA GLY A 101 17.26 -3.92 -3.41
C GLY A 101 16.36 -4.04 -2.18
N PRO A 102 15.75 -5.22 -1.98
CA PRO A 102 14.51 -5.41 -1.25
C PRO A 102 14.39 -4.66 0.09
N PHE A 103 13.41 -3.76 0.20
CA PHE A 103 13.17 -3.05 1.46
C PHE A 103 12.49 -3.93 2.51
N PRO A 104 12.90 -3.81 3.79
CA PRO A 104 12.36 -4.62 4.86
C PRO A 104 10.89 -4.26 5.12
N MET A 105 9.98 -5.11 4.66
CA MET A 105 8.58 -5.09 5.05
C MET A 105 8.46 -5.70 6.44
N ALA A 106 8.00 -4.91 7.42
CA ALA A 106 7.89 -5.38 8.79
C ALA A 106 6.70 -6.34 8.93
N VAL A 107 6.96 -7.65 8.86
CA VAL A 107 6.07 -8.69 9.36
C VAL A 107 6.74 -9.34 10.56
N LYS A 108 6.03 -9.45 11.67
CA LYS A 108 6.51 -10.18 12.85
C LYS A 108 6.63 -11.66 12.45
N ASP A 109 7.77 -12.28 12.74
CA ASP A 109 8.00 -13.74 12.67
C ASP A 109 7.89 -14.43 11.29
N ILE A 110 7.78 -13.67 10.19
CA ILE A 110 7.99 -14.17 8.83
C ILE A 110 9.29 -13.55 8.32
N LYS A 111 10.09 -14.34 7.59
CA LYS A 111 11.40 -13.97 7.06
C LYS A 111 11.39 -12.55 6.47
N ILE A 112 12.54 -11.89 6.52
CA ILE A 112 12.78 -10.69 5.70
C ILE A 112 12.44 -11.11 4.27
N ILE A 113 11.27 -10.67 3.79
CA ILE A 113 10.85 -10.90 2.43
C ILE A 113 11.94 -10.24 1.58
N ASP A 114 12.52 -10.98 0.63
CA ASP A 114 13.24 -10.38 -0.50
C ASP A 114 12.21 -9.52 -1.26
N GLY A 115 12.06 -8.33 -0.69
CA GLY A 115 11.16 -7.25 -0.99
C GLY A 115 11.24 -6.68 -2.39
N LEU A 116 10.32 -5.76 -2.55
CA LEU A 116 9.96 -5.22 -3.83
C LEU A 116 10.99 -4.16 -4.24
N ALA A 117 11.60 -4.32 -5.42
CA ALA A 117 12.48 -3.30 -5.97
C ALA A 117 11.76 -1.95 -6.09
N LEU A 118 12.49 -0.87 -5.85
CA LEU A 118 11.98 0.50 -5.96
C LEU A 118 11.45 0.77 -7.37
N LEU A 119 12.24 0.42 -8.37
CA LEU A 119 11.89 0.40 -9.79
C LEU A 119 12.17 -1.02 -10.32
N PRO A 120 11.16 -1.91 -10.40
CA PRO A 120 11.37 -3.25 -10.93
C PRO A 120 11.67 -3.23 -12.44
N GLU A 121 12.28 -4.30 -12.95
CA GLU A 121 12.49 -4.50 -14.40
C GLU A 121 11.34 -5.29 -15.08
N GLU A 122 10.45 -5.87 -14.28
CA GLU A 122 9.31 -6.70 -14.70
C GLU A 122 8.06 -6.24 -13.97
N ALA A 123 6.94 -6.10 -14.70
CA ALA A 123 5.65 -5.68 -14.18
C ALA A 123 4.61 -6.77 -14.36
N ASN A 124 3.74 -6.90 -13.37
CA ASN A 124 2.81 -8.03 -13.20
C ASN A 124 1.34 -7.62 -13.39
N TRP A 125 1.10 -6.33 -13.63
CA TRP A 125 -0.19 -5.78 -14.03
C TRP A 125 -0.02 -4.50 -14.82
N GLN A 126 -1.04 -4.18 -15.61
CA GLN A 126 -1.12 -2.91 -16.33
C GLN A 126 -1.19 -1.74 -15.33
N GLY A 127 -0.31 -0.76 -15.49
CA GLY A 127 -0.21 0.41 -14.61
C GLY A 127 0.72 0.23 -13.42
N GLU A 128 1.41 -0.91 -13.29
CA GLU A 128 2.48 -1.06 -12.29
C GLU A 128 3.60 -0.03 -12.54
N THR A 129 4.12 0.56 -11.47
CA THR A 129 5.34 1.38 -11.50
C THR A 129 6.53 0.49 -11.83
N ILE A 130 7.28 0.84 -12.86
CA ILE A 130 8.37 -0.01 -13.38
C ILE A 130 9.48 0.84 -13.98
N GLY A 131 10.73 0.40 -13.85
CA GLY A 131 11.84 0.76 -14.72
C GLY A 131 12.43 2.15 -14.54
N ALA A 132 11.61 3.20 -14.44
CA ALA A 132 12.08 4.58 -14.41
C ALA A 132 11.18 5.51 -13.59
N ALA A 133 11.78 6.56 -13.04
CA ALA A 133 11.09 7.71 -12.50
C ALA A 133 11.79 9.01 -12.98
N VAL A 134 11.00 10.04 -13.30
CA VAL A 134 11.50 11.34 -13.77
C VAL A 134 11.23 12.41 -12.73
N CYS A 135 12.23 13.25 -12.48
CA CYS A 135 12.15 14.43 -11.62
C CYS A 135 12.33 15.72 -12.44
N ALA A 136 11.40 16.67 -12.33
CA ALA A 136 11.41 17.92 -13.11
C ALA A 136 10.83 19.13 -12.35
N GLU A 137 11.01 20.33 -12.92
CA GLU A 137 10.53 21.60 -12.35
C GLU A 137 8.99 21.74 -12.29
N SER A 138 8.24 20.89 -13.00
CA SER A 138 6.77 20.87 -12.99
C SER A 138 6.22 19.49 -13.38
N GLU A 139 4.97 19.22 -12.99
CA GLU A 139 4.29 17.96 -13.34
C GLU A 139 4.12 17.77 -14.85
N GLU A 140 3.94 18.87 -15.60
CA GLU A 140 3.78 18.84 -17.05
C GLU A 140 5.08 18.44 -17.74
N ILE A 141 6.24 18.90 -17.24
CA ILE A 141 7.54 18.50 -17.78
C ILE A 141 7.79 17.02 -17.50
N CYS A 142 7.39 16.51 -16.34
CA CYS A 142 7.43 15.07 -16.08
C CYS A 142 6.59 14.27 -17.09
N ASP A 143 5.38 14.73 -17.43
CA ASP A 143 4.52 14.06 -18.42
C ASP A 143 5.15 14.05 -19.81
N GLU A 144 5.78 15.15 -20.23
CA GLU A 144 6.49 15.22 -21.51
C GLU A 144 7.74 14.33 -21.51
N ALA A 145 8.51 14.32 -20.42
CA ALA A 145 9.69 13.49 -20.29
C ALA A 145 9.37 11.99 -20.32
N LEU A 146 8.27 11.56 -19.67
CA LEU A 146 7.83 10.15 -19.71
C LEU A 146 7.50 9.69 -21.13
N LYS A 147 6.98 10.58 -22.00
CA LYS A 147 6.71 10.26 -23.42
C LYS A 147 7.99 10.11 -24.25
N LEU A 148 9.11 10.65 -23.76
CA LEU A 148 10.41 10.60 -24.43
C LEU A 148 11.25 9.38 -24.03
N LEU A 149 10.80 8.60 -23.04
CA LEU A 149 11.42 7.33 -22.69
C LEU A 149 11.19 6.33 -23.83
N GLU A 150 12.27 5.77 -24.37
CA GLU A 150 12.19 4.70 -25.36
C GLU A 150 12.35 3.37 -24.63
N VAL A 151 11.28 2.58 -24.61
CA VAL A 151 11.21 1.33 -23.86
C VAL A 151 10.91 0.19 -24.81
N GLU A 152 11.76 -0.82 -24.82
CA GLU A 152 11.53 -2.08 -25.50
C GLU A 152 10.95 -3.09 -24.51
N TRP A 153 9.81 -3.67 -24.88
CA TRP A 153 9.04 -4.56 -24.01
C TRP A 153 9.06 -5.99 -24.53
N GLU A 154 9.20 -6.93 -23.61
CA GLU A 154 8.86 -8.33 -23.81
C GLU A 154 7.52 -8.58 -23.11
N GLU A 155 6.44 -8.80 -23.89
CA GLU A 155 5.16 -9.22 -23.33
C GLU A 155 5.25 -10.67 -22.86
N LEU A 156 4.88 -10.90 -21.61
CA LEU A 156 4.96 -12.21 -20.97
C LEU A 156 3.55 -12.83 -20.80
N PRO A 157 3.44 -14.16 -20.71
CA PRO A 157 2.16 -14.82 -20.45
C PRO A 157 1.51 -14.29 -19.16
N PHE A 158 0.21 -14.00 -19.18
CA PHE A 158 -0.56 -13.54 -18.01
C PHE A 158 -1.83 -14.38 -17.77
N VAL A 159 -2.32 -14.41 -16.53
CA VAL A 159 -3.57 -15.09 -16.12
C VAL A 159 -4.52 -14.04 -15.55
N LEU A 160 -5.82 -14.23 -15.76
CA LEU A 160 -6.87 -13.31 -15.27
C LEU A 160 -7.76 -13.94 -14.21
N THR A 161 -7.73 -15.25 -14.06
CA THR A 161 -8.53 -15.99 -13.09
C THR A 161 -7.65 -16.91 -12.26
N ILE A 162 -8.10 -17.24 -11.06
CA ILE A 162 -7.39 -18.18 -10.18
C ILE A 162 -7.47 -19.59 -10.76
N GLU A 163 -8.55 -19.91 -11.47
CA GLU A 163 -8.77 -21.21 -12.11
C GLU A 163 -7.80 -21.48 -13.27
N ASP A 164 -7.38 -20.43 -13.99
CA ASP A 164 -6.41 -20.53 -15.08
C ASP A 164 -4.96 -20.52 -14.57
N CYS A 165 -4.75 -20.28 -13.27
CA CYS A 165 -3.42 -20.24 -12.66
C CYS A 165 -2.84 -21.65 -12.55
N ASP A 166 -1.61 -21.83 -13.01
CA ASP A 166 -0.81 -23.03 -12.74
C ASP A 166 -0.09 -22.85 -11.38
N PRO A 167 -0.46 -23.60 -10.32
CA PRO A 167 0.20 -23.48 -9.02
C PRO A 167 1.69 -23.83 -9.05
N ALA A 168 2.13 -24.62 -10.04
CA ALA A 168 3.53 -24.96 -10.24
C ALA A 168 4.32 -23.87 -10.99
N ASN A 169 3.63 -22.92 -11.62
CA ASN A 169 4.21 -21.88 -12.46
C ASN A 169 3.63 -20.50 -12.13
N ILE A 170 3.63 -20.16 -10.83
CA ILE A 170 3.36 -18.80 -10.37
C ILE A 170 4.56 -17.95 -10.75
N TRP A 171 4.37 -17.04 -11.71
CA TRP A 171 5.44 -16.25 -12.34
C TRP A 171 6.26 -15.42 -11.35
N HIS A 172 5.71 -15.12 -10.17
CA HIS A 172 6.43 -14.37 -9.15
C HIS A 172 6.32 -15.11 -7.83
N GLN A 173 7.39 -15.77 -7.41
CA GLN A 173 7.52 -16.29 -6.05
C GLN A 173 8.06 -15.20 -5.11
N THR A 174 7.41 -14.03 -5.05
CA THR A 174 7.65 -13.15 -3.90
C THR A 174 6.85 -13.71 -2.71
N GLU A 175 7.34 -13.58 -1.47
CA GLU A 175 6.56 -14.03 -0.31
C GLU A 175 5.19 -13.28 -0.19
N PHE A 176 4.99 -12.18 -0.92
CA PHE A 176 3.70 -11.49 -1.07
C PHE A 176 2.80 -12.06 -2.17
N SER A 177 3.36 -12.56 -3.27
CA SER A 177 2.61 -13.29 -4.30
C SER A 177 2.04 -14.61 -3.76
N ARG A 178 2.57 -15.10 -2.62
CA ARG A 178 1.99 -16.22 -1.86
C ARG A 178 0.62 -15.93 -1.26
N CYS A 179 0.10 -14.69 -1.34
CA CYS A 179 -1.31 -14.44 -1.04
C CYS A 179 -2.28 -15.18 -1.98
N LEU A 180 -1.79 -15.75 -3.09
CA LEU A 180 -2.58 -16.65 -3.96
C LEU A 180 -2.51 -18.13 -3.54
N ILE A 181 -1.58 -18.53 -2.65
CA ILE A 181 -1.54 -19.87 -2.07
C ILE A 181 -1.85 -19.76 -0.57
N VAL A 182 -3.12 -19.92 -0.24
CA VAL A 182 -3.63 -19.90 1.15
C VAL A 182 -3.19 -21.15 1.96
N SER A 183 -2.38 -22.07 1.42
CA SER A 183 -2.06 -23.32 2.12
C SER A 183 -1.07 -23.19 3.28
N ASP A 184 -0.20 -22.16 3.28
CA ASP A 184 0.96 -22.12 4.17
C ASP A 184 0.93 -20.92 5.14
N TYR A 185 -0.24 -20.56 5.67
CA TYR A 185 -0.26 -19.63 6.81
C TYR A 185 0.36 -20.34 8.03
N PRO A 186 1.48 -19.86 8.61
CA PRO A 186 2.19 -20.57 9.69
C PRO A 186 1.35 -20.75 10.97
N ASP A 187 0.29 -19.96 11.12
CA ASP A 187 -0.64 -20.01 12.25
C ASP A 187 -1.92 -20.81 11.96
N TYR A 188 -2.10 -21.36 10.75
CA TYR A 188 -3.22 -22.26 10.48
C TYR A 188 -2.88 -23.65 11.05
N GLN A 189 -3.28 -23.87 12.29
CA GLN A 189 -3.39 -25.20 12.86
C GLN A 189 -4.79 -25.71 12.53
N GLU A 190 -4.90 -26.86 11.87
CA GLU A 190 -6.17 -27.57 11.84
C GLU A 190 -6.57 -27.83 13.29
N ASP A 191 -7.70 -27.26 13.72
CA ASP A 191 -8.25 -27.54 15.03
C ASP A 191 -8.85 -28.96 14.99
N GLU A 192 -8.03 -29.95 15.34
CA GLU A 192 -8.39 -31.36 15.40
C GLU A 192 -9.55 -31.67 16.36
N SER A 193 -10.02 -30.68 17.14
CA SER A 193 -11.20 -30.85 18.00
C SER A 193 -12.53 -30.92 17.22
N TYR A 194 -12.52 -30.64 15.91
CA TYR A 194 -13.70 -30.74 15.04
C TYR A 194 -13.60 -31.90 14.05
N ASP A 195 -14.57 -32.83 14.12
CA ASP A 195 -14.75 -33.88 13.12
C ASP A 195 -15.69 -33.38 12.01
N ILE A 196 -15.11 -32.79 10.97
CA ILE A 196 -15.84 -32.20 9.83
C ILE A 196 -16.66 -33.29 9.10
N GLU A 197 -16.07 -34.46 8.89
CA GLU A 197 -16.69 -35.55 8.15
C GLU A 197 -17.95 -36.06 8.87
N LYS A 198 -17.83 -36.27 10.18
CA LYS A 198 -18.99 -36.59 11.03
C LYS A 198 -20.03 -35.46 11.00
N GLY A 199 -19.59 -34.20 11.03
CA GLY A 199 -20.48 -33.05 10.92
C GLY A 199 -21.34 -33.07 9.65
N PHE A 200 -20.78 -33.45 8.50
CA PHE A 200 -21.54 -33.64 7.26
C PHE A 200 -22.45 -34.88 7.31
N GLN A 201 -21.97 -35.99 7.86
CA GLN A 201 -22.76 -37.23 7.98
C GLN A 201 -23.99 -37.07 8.89
N ASP A 202 -23.84 -36.36 10.00
CA ASP A 202 -24.90 -36.13 10.99
C ASP A 202 -25.88 -35.02 10.56
N ALA A 203 -25.62 -34.30 9.47
CA ALA A 203 -26.43 -33.16 9.04
C ALA A 203 -27.74 -33.60 8.35
N ASP A 204 -28.88 -33.06 8.81
CA ASP A 204 -30.18 -33.28 8.18
C ASP A 204 -30.29 -32.67 6.77
N VAL A 205 -29.54 -31.59 6.51
CA VAL A 205 -29.49 -30.88 5.23
C VAL A 205 -28.07 -30.39 4.97
N GLN A 206 -27.57 -30.64 3.76
CA GLN A 206 -26.30 -30.09 3.27
C GLN A 206 -26.61 -29.09 2.17
N VAL A 207 -26.08 -27.87 2.29
CA VAL A 207 -26.22 -26.81 1.28
C VAL A 207 -24.85 -26.45 0.75
N GLU A 208 -24.68 -26.62 -0.55
CA GLU A 208 -23.47 -26.21 -1.26
C GLU A 208 -23.74 -24.92 -2.04
N GLY A 209 -22.77 -24.01 -2.00
CA GLY A 209 -22.86 -22.76 -2.74
C GLY A 209 -21.48 -22.16 -2.96
N ARG A 210 -21.32 -21.49 -4.11
CA ARG A 210 -20.14 -20.70 -4.42
C ARG A 210 -20.43 -19.22 -4.16
N VAL A 211 -19.62 -18.60 -3.31
CA VAL A 211 -19.65 -17.14 -3.09
C VAL A 211 -18.43 -16.53 -3.77
N LYS A 212 -18.66 -15.49 -4.57
CA LYS A 212 -17.61 -14.67 -5.18
C LYS A 212 -17.78 -13.23 -4.72
N TRP A 213 -16.66 -12.61 -4.36
CA TRP A 213 -16.56 -11.17 -4.17
C TRP A 213 -15.71 -10.63 -5.31
N ASP A 214 -16.18 -9.55 -5.95
CA ASP A 214 -15.35 -8.85 -6.93
C ASP A 214 -14.32 -7.96 -6.22
N TYR A 215 -13.30 -7.52 -6.97
CA TYR A 215 -12.32 -6.58 -6.45
C TYR A 215 -12.99 -5.24 -6.11
N ILE A 216 -12.81 -4.80 -4.87
CA ILE A 216 -13.29 -3.50 -4.39
C ILE A 216 -12.07 -2.70 -3.95
N PRO A 217 -11.72 -1.60 -4.64
CA PRO A 217 -10.63 -0.75 -4.19
C PRO A 217 -11.03 -0.03 -2.90
N HIS A 218 -10.04 0.34 -2.09
CA HIS A 218 -10.22 1.13 -0.89
C HIS A 218 -10.92 2.48 -1.14
N ALA A 219 -10.76 3.04 -2.34
CA ALA A 219 -11.40 4.28 -2.78
C ALA A 219 -11.20 5.46 -1.81
N ALA A 220 -9.98 5.63 -1.31
CA ALA A 220 -9.60 6.83 -0.57
C ALA A 220 -9.80 8.09 -1.43
N SER A 221 -10.25 9.19 -0.82
CA SER A 221 -10.47 10.44 -1.54
C SER A 221 -9.17 11.16 -1.87
N GLU A 222 -8.13 10.97 -1.04
CA GLU A 222 -6.78 11.46 -1.30
C GLU A 222 -5.92 10.36 -1.96
N PRO A 223 -5.30 10.63 -3.12
CA PRO A 223 -4.29 9.77 -3.72
C PRO A 223 -3.05 9.61 -2.81
N ASN A 224 -2.19 8.64 -3.10
CA ASN A 224 -0.91 8.57 -2.41
C ASN A 224 -0.07 9.79 -2.77
N ALA A 225 0.47 10.45 -1.75
CA ALA A 225 1.29 11.64 -1.90
C ALA A 225 2.48 11.57 -0.95
N ALA A 226 3.63 12.01 -1.45
CA ALA A 226 4.86 12.11 -0.71
C ALA A 226 5.60 13.39 -1.11
N VAL A 227 6.08 14.13 -0.11
CA VAL A 227 7.04 15.21 -0.27
C VAL A 227 8.20 14.94 0.66
N ALA A 228 9.41 14.98 0.11
CA ALA A 228 10.66 14.81 0.84
C ALA A 228 11.50 16.08 0.74
N GLN A 229 12.20 16.40 1.81
CA GLN A 229 13.18 17.47 1.84
C GLN A 229 14.38 17.02 2.64
N TRP A 230 15.55 17.08 2.01
CA TRP A 230 16.82 16.94 2.69
C TRP A 230 17.32 18.31 3.14
N ASP A 231 17.71 18.41 4.41
CA ASP A 231 18.55 19.49 4.93
C ASP A 231 19.80 18.85 5.53
N SER A 232 20.91 18.90 4.78
CA SER A 232 22.15 18.19 5.13
C SER A 232 21.90 16.69 5.33
N ASP A 233 21.98 16.20 6.56
CA ASP A 233 21.78 14.80 6.95
C ASP A 233 20.38 14.52 7.53
N MET A 234 19.49 15.52 7.56
CA MET A 234 18.14 15.42 8.10
C MET A 234 17.11 15.33 6.96
N LEU A 235 16.35 14.23 6.95
CA LEU A 235 15.25 14.00 6.04
C LEU A 235 13.93 14.45 6.69
N THR A 236 13.23 15.39 6.09
CA THR A 236 11.87 15.76 6.47
C THR A 236 10.86 15.24 5.45
N LEU A 237 9.79 14.59 5.94
CA LEU A 237 8.77 13.93 5.11
C LEU A 237 7.37 14.44 5.43
N TRP A 238 6.58 14.64 4.37
CA TRP A 238 5.13 14.79 4.44
C TRP A 238 4.51 13.73 3.53
N ILE A 239 3.97 12.67 4.13
CA ILE A 239 3.51 11.48 3.38
C ILE A 239 2.13 11.04 3.84
N HIS A 240 1.43 10.33 2.95
CA HIS A 240 0.11 9.75 3.20
C HIS A 240 0.24 8.34 3.80
N THR A 241 0.15 8.18 5.13
CA THR A 241 0.41 6.88 5.80
C THR A 241 -0.49 6.54 6.99
N GLN A 242 -0.94 5.28 7.09
CA GLN A 242 -1.69 4.77 8.27
C GLN A 242 -0.80 4.49 9.49
N ARG A 243 0.52 4.54 9.31
CA ARG A 243 1.49 3.98 10.26
C ARG A 243 2.65 4.95 10.51
N PRO A 244 2.39 6.20 10.93
CA PRO A 244 3.44 7.20 11.13
C PRO A 244 4.50 6.81 12.18
N GLN A 245 4.14 5.95 13.11
CA GLN A 245 5.04 5.52 14.19
C GLN A 245 6.13 4.55 13.76
N VAL A 246 5.93 3.77 12.68
CA VAL A 246 6.94 2.81 12.18
C VAL A 246 7.63 3.30 10.92
N ARG A 247 6.94 4.12 10.11
CA ARG A 247 7.41 4.57 8.79
C ARG A 247 8.80 5.24 8.82
N PRO A 248 9.13 6.15 9.76
CA PRO A 248 10.47 6.73 9.86
C PRO A 248 11.56 5.67 10.08
N SER A 249 11.30 4.70 10.96
CA SER A 249 12.27 3.63 11.24
C SER A 249 12.48 2.69 10.06
N THR A 250 11.41 2.40 9.31
CA THR A 250 11.50 1.61 8.07
C THR A 250 12.31 2.35 7.02
N ILE A 251 11.98 3.62 6.76
CA ILE A 251 12.69 4.46 5.79
C ILE A 251 14.17 4.63 6.18
N ALA A 252 14.46 4.91 7.44
CA ALA A 252 15.83 5.03 7.92
C ALA A 252 16.63 3.75 7.70
N LYS A 253 16.02 2.58 7.96
CA LYS A 253 16.65 1.28 7.70
C LYS A 253 16.88 1.03 6.22
N CYS A 254 15.95 1.43 5.35
CA CYS A 254 16.09 1.38 3.89
C CYS A 254 17.32 2.19 3.46
N LEU A 255 17.42 3.44 3.90
CA LEU A 255 18.46 4.38 3.50
C LEU A 255 19.82 4.17 4.21
N GLY A 256 19.88 3.28 5.21
CA GLY A 256 21.08 3.08 6.01
C GLY A 256 21.45 4.27 6.93
N ILE A 257 20.47 5.09 7.33
CA ILE A 257 20.67 6.27 8.19
C ILE A 257 20.08 6.07 9.60
N PRO A 258 20.47 6.87 10.60
CA PRO A 258 19.83 6.82 11.92
C PRO A 258 18.36 7.22 11.86
N SER A 259 17.48 6.54 12.59
CA SER A 259 16.05 6.91 12.63
C SER A 259 15.79 8.31 13.17
N SER A 260 16.68 8.84 14.00
CA SER A 260 16.64 10.22 14.50
C SER A 260 16.89 11.27 13.40
N HIS A 261 17.36 10.86 12.22
CA HIS A 261 17.56 11.73 11.06
C HIS A 261 16.34 11.78 10.15
N VAL A 262 15.27 11.05 10.47
CA VAL A 262 14.02 11.05 9.69
C VAL A 262 12.92 11.71 10.51
N ASN A 263 12.53 12.91 10.10
CA ASN A 263 11.42 13.67 10.66
C ASN A 263 10.17 13.50 9.80
N LEU A 264 9.13 12.87 10.34
CA LEU A 264 7.84 12.71 9.66
C LEU A 264 6.81 13.70 10.19
N ASN A 265 6.37 14.60 9.31
CA ASN A 265 5.28 15.54 9.56
C ASN A 265 3.95 14.94 9.10
N MET A 266 3.15 14.51 10.07
CA MET A 266 1.79 14.03 9.80
C MET A 266 0.80 15.18 9.66
N LEU A 267 0.34 15.38 8.44
CA LEU A 267 -0.73 16.30 8.08
C LEU A 267 -2.10 15.61 8.15
N TYR A 268 -3.18 16.31 7.80
CA TYR A 268 -4.48 15.66 7.61
C TYR A 268 -4.37 14.60 6.51
N GLN A 269 -5.23 13.58 6.59
CA GLN A 269 -5.21 12.43 5.70
C GLN A 269 -6.61 12.24 5.10
N GLY A 270 -6.75 12.19 3.78
CA GLY A 270 -8.02 12.14 3.07
C GLY A 270 -8.61 10.74 2.90
N GLY A 271 -8.58 9.96 3.99
CA GLY A 271 -9.01 8.56 3.98
C GLY A 271 -7.95 7.63 3.40
N MET A 272 -7.99 6.37 3.83
CA MET A 272 -7.03 5.33 3.42
C MET A 272 -7.70 3.96 3.36
N PHE A 273 -8.51 3.63 4.37
CA PHE A 273 -9.32 2.39 4.44
C PHE A 273 -8.53 1.07 4.34
N GLY A 274 -7.20 1.10 4.47
CA GLY A 274 -6.31 -0.06 4.25
C GLY A 274 -5.27 0.18 3.16
N GLN A 275 -5.48 1.19 2.29
CA GLN A 275 -4.63 1.51 1.16
C GLN A 275 -3.19 1.83 1.55
N ASN A 276 -2.93 2.54 2.67
CA ASN A 276 -1.58 2.97 3.03
C ASN A 276 -1.09 2.33 4.33
N HIS A 277 -1.39 1.04 4.47
CA HIS A 277 -0.86 0.19 5.52
C HIS A 277 0.60 -0.23 5.21
N ILE A 278 1.31 -0.76 6.21
CA ILE A 278 2.71 -1.18 6.09
C ILE A 278 2.94 -2.28 5.06
N TYR A 279 1.89 -2.98 4.61
CA TYR A 279 1.96 -4.02 3.59
C TYR A 279 1.74 -3.51 2.16
N ASN A 280 1.31 -2.25 1.99
CA ASN A 280 1.20 -1.70 0.65
C ASN A 280 2.56 -1.19 0.16
N SER A 281 3.17 -2.01 -0.68
CA SER A 281 4.45 -1.75 -1.30
C SER A 281 4.43 -0.55 -2.25
N GLU A 282 3.30 -0.20 -2.88
CA GLU A 282 3.19 0.98 -3.74
C GLU A 282 3.36 2.28 -2.94
N SER A 283 2.81 2.34 -1.72
CA SER A 283 2.99 3.52 -0.85
C SER A 283 4.44 3.70 -0.45
N MET A 284 5.15 2.60 -0.18
CA MET A 284 6.57 2.64 0.18
C MET A 284 7.46 2.95 -1.02
N ARG A 285 7.15 2.39 -2.20
CA ARG A 285 7.82 2.71 -3.47
C ARG A 285 7.72 4.20 -3.78
N LEU A 286 6.53 4.78 -3.60
CA LEU A 286 6.33 6.23 -3.76
C LEU A 286 7.24 7.01 -2.79
N ASP A 287 7.12 6.75 -1.49
CA ASP A 287 7.90 7.45 -0.46
C ASP A 287 9.40 7.41 -0.75
N LEU A 288 9.95 6.21 -1.00
CA LEU A 288 11.39 6.00 -1.21
C LEU A 288 11.86 6.60 -2.53
N THR A 289 11.06 6.55 -3.60
CA THR A 289 11.49 7.15 -4.87
C THR A 289 11.50 8.66 -4.75
N THR A 290 10.50 9.24 -4.07
CA THR A 290 10.49 10.69 -3.76
C THR A 290 11.69 11.13 -2.92
N ILE A 291 12.25 10.24 -2.09
CA ILE A 291 13.44 10.55 -1.27
C ILE A 291 14.73 10.51 -2.10
N VAL A 292 14.79 9.63 -3.10
CA VAL A 292 15.97 9.39 -3.95
C VAL A 292 16.05 10.37 -5.12
N LEU A 293 14.92 10.79 -5.68
CA LEU A 293 14.83 11.82 -6.73
C LEU A 293 15.18 13.23 -6.24
#